data_AF-A0A933MBG6-F1
#
_entry.id   AF-A0A933MBG6-F1
#
_cell.length_a   1.000
_cell.length_b   1.000
_cell.length_c   1.000
_cell.angle_alpha   90.00
_cell.angle_beta   90.00
_cell.angle_gamma   90.00
#
_symmetry.space_group_name_H-M   'P 1'
#
loop_
_entity.id
_entity.type
_entity.pdbx_description
1 polymer ?
#
loop_
_entity_poly.entity_id
_entity_poly.type
_entity_poly.pdbx_seq_one_letter_code
_entity_poly.pdbx_strand_id
1 'polypeptide(L)' 'LVEIGRVEGVKRILGEILPENVGMKRVTEKLGFKLHYDIEEGLTHAVLEL' A
#
# COMPACT_ATOMS: atom_id res chain seq x y z
N LEU A 1 1.06 -10.49 -6.53
CA LEU A 1 0.03 -10.31 -5.48
C LEU A 1 -1.17 -9.54 -6.00
N VAL A 2 -1.03 -8.32 -6.54
CA VAL A 2 -2.17 -7.53 -7.06
C VAL A 2 -3.04 -8.32 -8.05
N GLU A 3 -2.44 -8.90 -9.09
CA GLU A 3 -3.19 -9.65 -10.10
C GLU A 3 -3.84 -10.92 -9.54
N ILE A 4 -3.14 -11.62 -8.65
CA ILE A 4 -3.68 -12.79 -7.95
C ILE A 4 -4.88 -12.37 -7.09
N GLY A 5 -4.77 -11.25 -6.36
CA GLY A 5 -5.85 -10.73 -5.54
C GLY A 5 -7.10 -10.41 -6.35
N ARG A 6 -6.95 -9.87 -7.57
CA ARG A 6 -8.08 -9.64 -8.48
C ARG A 6 -8.74 -10.96 -8.89
N VAL A 7 -7.94 -11.95 -9.30
CA VAL A 7 -8.43 -13.27 -9.72
C VAL A 7 -9.14 -14.00 -8.58
N GLU A 8 -8.63 -13.86 -7.35
CA GLU A 8 -9.18 -14.50 -6.15
C GLU A 8 -10.34 -13.71 -5.50
N GLY A 9 -10.71 -12.53 -6.03
CA GLY A 9 -11.79 -11.72 -5.49
C GLY A 9 -11.45 -11.03 -4.15
N VAL A 10 -10.16 -10.80 -3.88
CA VAL A 10 -9.70 -9.99 -2.76
C VAL A 10 -10.22 -8.56 -2.93
N LYS A 11 -10.81 -7.99 -1.88
CA LYS A 11 -11.43 -6.65 -1.94
C LYS A 11 -10.42 -5.52 -1.78
N ARG A 12 -9.39 -5.73 -0.96
CA ARG A 12 -8.38 -4.71 -0.65
C ARG A 12 -7.05 -5.34 -0.26
N ILE A 13 -5.95 -4.67 -0.60
CA ILE A 13 -4.59 -4.97 -0.14
C ILE A 13 -4.14 -3.83 0.78
N LEU A 14 -3.62 -4.19 1.95
CA LEU A 14 -3.04 -3.29 2.93
C LEU A 14 -1.55 -3.56 3.06
N GLY A 15 -0.76 -2.51 3.27
CA GLY A 15 0.67 -2.62 3.57
C GLY A 15 1.14 -1.50 4.48
N GLU A 16 2.20 -1.75 5.22
CA GLU A 16 2.86 -0.78 6.10
C GLU A 16 4.27 -0.52 5.56
N ILE A 17 4.65 0.75 5.53
CA ILE A 17 5.92 1.20 4.97
C ILE A 17 6.55 2.17 5.94
N LEU A 18 7.84 1.99 6.25
CA LEU A 18 8.60 2.97 7.02
C LEU A 18 8.60 4.34 6.32
N PRO A 19 8.40 5.47 7.03
CA PRO A 19 8.26 6.80 6.42
C PRO A 19 9.44 7.21 5.55
N GLU A 20 10.65 6.78 5.88
CA GLU A 20 11.89 7.04 5.16
C GLU A 20 12.05 6.19 3.89
N ASN A 21 11.26 5.13 3.71
CA ASN A 21 11.35 4.24 2.56
C ASN A 21 10.67 4.84 1.31
N VAL A 22 11.27 5.91 0.78
CA VAL A 22 10.79 6.63 -0.41
C VAL A 22 10.71 5.72 -1.64
N GLY A 23 11.61 4.73 -1.74
CA GLY A 23 11.60 3.77 -2.83
C GLY A 23 10.31 2.97 -2.86
N MET A 24 9.92 2.38 -1.73
CA MET A 24 8.69 1.60 -1.64
C MET A 24 7.44 2.46 -1.83
N LYS A 25 7.39 3.67 -1.24
CA LYS A 25 6.28 4.60 -1.44
C LYS A 25 6.03 4.91 -2.92
N ARG A 26 7.09 5.19 -3.68
CA ARG A 26 6.98 5.44 -5.13
C ARG A 26 6.51 4.22 -5.92
N VAL A 27 6.96 3.03 -5.54
CA VAL A 27 6.55 1.78 -6.22
C VAL A 27 5.06 1.52 -5.96
N THR A 28 4.60 1.64 -4.72
CA THR A 28 3.21 1.40 -4.36
C THR A 28 2.26 2.45 -4.96
N GLU A 29 2.65 3.73 -4.98
CA GLU A 29 1.90 4.78 -5.70
C GLU A 29 1.72 4.46 -7.19
N LYS A 30 2.79 4.01 -7.87
CA LYS A 30 2.73 3.60 -9.28
C LYS A 30 1.82 2.39 -9.53
N LEU A 31 1.67 1.53 -8.53
CA LEU A 31 0.77 0.37 -8.56
C LEU A 31 -0.68 0.74 -8.18
N GLY A 32 -0.96 2.01 -7.86
CA GLY A 32 -2.30 2.53 -7.56
C GLY A 32 -2.68 2.53 -6.08
N PHE A 33 -1.73 2.26 -5.18
CA PHE A 33 -2.00 2.35 -3.73
C PHE A 33 -2.16 3.81 -3.31
N LYS A 34 -3.10 4.06 -2.40
CA LYS A 34 -3.23 5.30 -1.65
C LYS A 34 -2.37 5.23 -0.40
N LEU A 35 -1.58 6.26 -0.15
CA LEU A 35 -0.69 6.34 1.01
C LEU A 35 -1.25 7.30 2.07
N HIS A 36 -1.20 6.90 3.33
CA HIS A 36 -1.52 7.72 4.49
C HIS A 36 -0.43 7.56 5.54
N TYR A 37 0.18 8.66 5.98
CA TYR A 37 1.16 8.62 7.06
C TYR A 37 0.43 8.71 8.41
N ASP A 38 0.57 7.67 9.22
CA ASP A 38 0.09 7.62 10.59
C ASP A 38 1.21 8.09 11.53
N ILE A 39 0.94 9.20 12.22
CA ILE A 39 1.90 9.85 13.12
C ILE A 39 2.00 9.10 14.46
N GLU A 40 0.93 8.45 14.90
CA GLU A 40 0.91 7.71 16.17
C GLU A 40 1.69 6.40 16.04
N GLU A 41 1.51 5.69 14.93
CA GLU A 41 2.21 4.43 14.66
C GLU A 41 3.62 4.64 14.06
N GLY A 42 3.90 5.82 13.51
CA GLY A 42 5.17 6.11 12.84
C GLY A 42 5.36 5.31 11.54
N LEU A 43 4.25 4.95 10.88
CA LEU A 43 4.22 4.13 9.66
C LEU A 43 3.40 4.82 8.57
N THR A 44 3.71 4.50 7.31
CA THR A 44 2.88 4.86 6.16
C THR A 44 2.01 3.66 5.77
N HIS A 45 0.69 3.79 5.90
CA HIS A 45 -0.25 2.80 5.41
C HIS A 45 -0.45 2.97 3.90
N ALA A 46 -0.34 1.87 3.17
CA ALA A 46 -0.64 1.76 1.75
C ALA A 46 -1.90 0.93 1.56
N VAL A 47 -2.89 1.48 0.85
CA VAL A 47 -4.18 0.84 0.60
C VAL A 47 -4.47 0.78 -0.89
N LEU A 48 -4.72 -0.42 -1.42
CA LEU A 48 -5.23 -0.62 -2.77
C LEU A 48 -6.58 -1.32 -2.68
N GLU A 49 -7.63 -0.65 -3.17
CA GLU A 49 -8.92 -1.29 -3.46
C GLU A 49 -8.80 -2.01 -4.82
N LEU A 50 -9.27 -3.25 -4.89
CA LEU A 50 -9.14 -4.13 -6.07
C LEU A 50 -10.44 -4.31 -6.84
#